data_AF-A0A5C3LEJ9-F1
#
_entry.id   AF-A0A5C3LEJ9-F1
#
_cell.length_a   1.000
_cell.length_b   1.000
_cell.length_c   1.000
_cell.angle_alpha   90.00
_cell.angle_beta   90.00
_cell.angle_gamma   90.00
#
_symmetry.space_group_name_H-M   'P 1'
#
loop_
_entity.id
_entity.type
_entity.pdbx_description
1 polymer ?
#
loop_
_entity_poly.entity_id
_entity_poly.type
_entity_poly.pdbx_seq_one_letter_code
_entity_poly.pdbx_strand_id
1 'polypeptide(L)'
;MAAITPRVPFNKTEDLPFTAALDHHQIAADVRHKLELPCWLGKNKDNPALKDFLPQLKEHLLGCVLGQKYCGDQESFTPQEQNSLHIIGNRIYKHKVMCVNYTTYDLQQAQDSLNA
;
A
#
# COMPACT_ATOMS: atom_id res chain seq x y z
N MET A 1 -5.83 8.13 24.81
CA MET A 1 -5.15 6.99 24.15
C MET A 1 -4.38 7.53 22.95
N ALA A 2 -3.09 7.22 22.80
CA ALA A 2 -2.27 7.81 21.75
C ALA A 2 -2.74 7.32 20.37
N ALA A 3 -3.18 8.24 19.52
CA ALA A 3 -3.50 7.97 18.12
C ALA A 3 -2.25 7.41 17.42
N ILE A 4 -2.38 6.28 16.72
CA ILE A 4 -1.29 5.77 15.90
C ILE A 4 -1.10 6.78 14.77
N THR A 5 0.02 7.51 14.81
CA THR A 5 0.37 8.44 13.75
C THR A 5 0.57 7.66 12.43
N PRO A 6 -0.22 7.97 11.37
CA PRO A 6 -0.16 7.24 10.10
C PRO A 6 1.14 7.51 9.34
N ARG A 7 1.81 8.64 9.62
CA ARG A 7 3.09 9.02 9.00
C ARG A 7 4.31 8.43 9.73
N VAL A 8 5.35 8.11 8.97
CA VAL A 8 6.71 7.94 9.48
C VAL A 8 7.31 9.33 9.73
N PRO A 9 7.95 9.60 10.90
CA PRO A 9 8.54 10.91 11.17
C PRO A 9 9.66 11.26 10.16
N PHE A 10 9.76 12.54 9.80
CA PHE A 10 10.77 13.03 8.85
C PHE A 10 12.22 12.77 9.27
N ASN A 11 12.49 12.68 10.57
CA ASN A 11 13.83 12.41 11.11
C ASN A 11 14.30 10.96 10.94
N LYS A 12 13.45 10.07 10.43
CA LYS A 12 13.84 8.70 10.08
C LYS A 12 14.39 8.68 8.66
N THR A 13 15.57 8.09 8.50
CA THR A 13 16.16 7.79 7.19
C THR A 13 15.57 6.48 6.68
N GLU A 14 15.13 6.49 5.44
CA GLU A 14 14.65 5.31 4.72
C GLU A 14 15.39 5.30 3.38
N ASP A 15 16.17 4.24 3.14
CA ASP A 15 16.97 4.13 1.93
C ASP A 15 16.07 3.68 0.78
N LEU A 16 15.98 4.50 -0.26
CA LEU A 16 15.27 4.16 -1.48
C LEU A 16 16.23 3.40 -2.41
N PRO A 17 15.88 2.19 -2.87
CA PRO A 17 16.71 1.45 -3.81
C PRO A 17 16.80 2.21 -5.13
N PHE A 18 17.89 2.07 -5.88
CA PHE A 18 17.91 2.57 -7.26
C PHE A 18 16.80 1.88 -8.07
N THR A 19 16.07 2.65 -8.87
CA THR A 19 14.95 2.14 -9.67
C THR A 19 15.13 2.57 -11.11
N ALA A 20 14.87 1.64 -12.04
CA ALA A 20 14.95 1.97 -13.44
C ALA A 20 13.81 2.93 -13.79
N ALA A 21 14.09 3.82 -14.71
CA ALA A 21 13.15 4.82 -15.17
C ALA A 21 11.80 4.19 -15.61
N LEU A 22 11.86 3.01 -16.25
CA LEU A 22 10.69 2.28 -16.74
C LEU A 22 9.82 1.65 -15.64
N ASP A 23 10.33 1.51 -14.42
CA ASP A 23 9.53 0.97 -13.32
C ASP A 23 8.53 2.04 -12.86
N HIS A 24 7.24 1.69 -12.81
CA HIS A 24 6.18 2.66 -12.54
C HIS A 24 6.24 3.25 -11.12
N HIS A 25 6.65 2.47 -10.14
CA HIS A 25 6.68 2.88 -8.74
C HIS A 25 7.96 2.41 -8.05
N GLN A 26 8.40 3.20 -7.08
CA GLN A 26 9.54 2.95 -6.23
C GLN A 26 9.12 3.18 -4.78
N ILE A 27 9.33 2.15 -3.96
CA ILE A 27 9.08 2.18 -2.52
C ILE A 27 10.29 1.54 -1.85
N ALA A 28 10.67 2.01 -0.69
CA ALA A 28 11.76 1.42 0.06
C ALA A 28 11.43 -0.02 0.50
N ALA A 29 12.46 -0.87 0.61
CA ALA A 29 12.32 -2.23 1.13
C ALA A 29 12.31 -2.29 2.68
N ASP A 30 12.18 -1.16 3.37
CA ASP A 30 12.28 -1.09 4.82
C ASP A 30 11.06 -1.75 5.51
N VAL A 31 11.34 -2.55 6.53
CA VAL A 31 10.34 -3.28 7.34
C VAL A 31 10.29 -2.82 8.79
N ARG A 32 11.06 -1.78 9.16
CA ARG A 32 11.14 -1.27 10.55
C ARG A 32 9.80 -0.74 11.07
N HIS A 33 8.99 -0.14 10.20
CA HIS A 33 7.75 0.55 10.58
C HIS A 33 6.51 -0.31 10.39
N LYS A 34 6.52 -1.47 11.06
CA LYS A 34 5.44 -2.44 11.07
C LYS A 34 4.17 -1.90 11.74
N LEU A 35 3.04 -2.24 11.15
CA LEU A 35 1.68 -2.01 11.64
C LEU A 35 0.93 -3.34 11.72
N GLU A 36 0.46 -3.71 12.91
CA GLU A 36 -0.40 -4.88 13.12
C GLU A 36 -1.81 -4.54 12.65
N LEU A 37 -2.22 -5.09 11.52
CA LEU A 37 -3.43 -4.71 10.78
C LEU A 37 -4.72 -4.84 11.62
N PRO A 38 -4.98 -5.95 12.35
CA PRO A 38 -6.21 -6.09 13.14
C PRO A 38 -6.26 -5.12 14.31
N CYS A 39 -5.11 -4.87 14.97
CA CYS A 39 -5.01 -3.94 16.08
C CYS A 39 -5.21 -2.49 15.61
N TRP A 40 -4.63 -2.12 14.46
CA TRP A 40 -4.76 -0.80 13.88
C TRP A 40 -6.20 -0.51 13.42
N LEU A 41 -6.84 -1.45 12.70
CA LEU A 41 -8.25 -1.33 12.33
C LEU A 41 -9.13 -1.25 13.57
N GLY A 42 -8.83 -2.06 14.59
CA GLY A 42 -9.56 -2.06 15.86
C GLY A 42 -9.51 -0.72 16.61
N LYS A 43 -8.42 0.03 16.47
CA LYS A 43 -8.25 1.38 17.05
C LYS A 43 -8.91 2.49 16.23
N ASN A 44 -9.22 2.24 14.97
CA ASN A 44 -9.81 3.21 14.06
C ASN A 44 -11.19 2.77 13.54
N LYS A 45 -11.94 1.99 14.34
CA LYS A 45 -13.26 1.47 13.96
C LYS A 45 -14.27 2.56 13.61
N ASP A 46 -14.17 3.71 14.29
CA ASP A 46 -15.08 4.85 14.09
C ASP A 46 -14.68 5.71 12.88
N ASN A 47 -13.58 5.38 12.19
CA ASN A 47 -13.14 6.13 11.03
C ASN A 47 -13.87 5.66 9.76
N PRO A 48 -14.73 6.50 9.14
CA PRO A 48 -15.48 6.11 7.95
C PRO A 48 -14.57 5.80 6.75
N ALA A 49 -13.38 6.40 6.68
CA ALA A 49 -12.43 6.14 5.60
C ALA A 49 -11.79 4.74 5.67
N LEU A 50 -11.89 4.05 6.81
CA LEU A 50 -11.37 2.70 7.01
C LEU A 50 -12.48 1.65 7.05
N LYS A 51 -13.72 2.04 6.76
CA LYS A 51 -14.84 1.12 6.62
C LYS A 51 -14.54 0.14 5.50
N ASP A 52 -14.70 -1.15 5.78
CA ASP A 52 -14.48 -2.24 4.82
C ASP A 52 -13.06 -2.33 4.23
N PHE A 53 -12.08 -1.69 4.90
CA PHE A 53 -10.68 -1.66 4.42
C PHE A 53 -10.08 -3.05 4.22
N LEU A 54 -10.28 -3.98 5.16
CA LEU A 54 -9.67 -5.30 5.10
C LEU A 54 -10.26 -6.19 3.99
N PRO A 55 -11.60 -6.27 3.81
CA PRO A 55 -12.19 -6.88 2.63
C PRO A 55 -11.65 -6.30 1.31
N GLN A 56 -11.66 -4.98 1.15
CA GLN A 56 -11.19 -4.31 -0.08
C GLN A 56 -9.70 -4.56 -0.34
N LEU A 57 -8.88 -4.56 0.71
CA LEU A 57 -7.46 -4.89 0.61
C LEU A 57 -7.26 -6.32 0.11
N LYS A 58 -8.02 -7.28 0.66
CA LYS A 58 -7.92 -8.69 0.24
C LYS A 58 -8.32 -8.88 -1.22
N GLU A 59 -9.41 -8.24 -1.63
CA GLU A 59 -9.88 -8.26 -3.01
C GLU A 59 -8.82 -7.72 -3.98
N HIS A 60 -8.24 -6.56 -3.67
CA HIS A 60 -7.17 -5.98 -4.46
C HIS A 60 -5.93 -6.89 -4.55
N LEU A 61 -5.45 -7.38 -3.40
CA LEU A 61 -4.27 -8.25 -3.35
C LEU A 61 -4.50 -9.56 -4.11
N LEU A 62 -5.71 -10.12 -4.05
CA LEU A 62 -6.06 -11.33 -4.78
C LEU A 62 -6.02 -11.09 -6.29
N GLY A 63 -6.57 -9.98 -6.77
CA GLY A 63 -6.46 -9.55 -8.17
C GLY A 63 -4.99 -9.40 -8.62
N CYS A 64 -4.15 -8.80 -7.78
CA CYS A 64 -2.71 -8.66 -8.06
C CYS A 64 -2.00 -10.02 -8.15
N VAL A 65 -2.26 -10.95 -7.22
CA VAL A 65 -1.65 -12.29 -7.21
C VAL A 65 -2.08 -13.11 -8.43
N LEU A 66 -3.34 -12.97 -8.85
CA LEU A 66 -3.89 -13.64 -10.03
C LEU A 66 -3.48 -12.97 -11.35
N GLY A 67 -2.75 -11.84 -11.31
CA GLY A 67 -2.33 -11.10 -12.49
C GLY A 67 -3.48 -10.43 -13.25
N GLN A 68 -4.64 -10.25 -12.61
CA GLN A 68 -5.76 -9.57 -13.22
C GLN A 68 -5.47 -8.07 -13.23
N LYS A 69 -5.38 -7.47 -14.43
CA LYS A 69 -5.27 -6.01 -14.55
C LYS A 69 -6.50 -5.37 -13.92
N TYR A 70 -6.27 -4.41 -13.03
CA TYR A 70 -7.32 -3.62 -12.43
C TYR A 70 -7.97 -2.76 -13.52
N CYS A 71 -9.16 -3.18 -13.97
CA CYS A 71 -9.92 -2.51 -15.04
C CYS A 71 -11.11 -1.71 -14.50
N GLY A 72 -11.25 -1.53 -13.18
CA GLY A 72 -12.40 -0.85 -12.56
C GLY A 72 -13.68 -1.71 -12.50
N ASP A 73 -13.81 -2.68 -13.41
CA ASP A 73 -14.97 -3.58 -13.54
C ASP A 73 -14.62 -5.03 -13.12
N GLN A 74 -13.72 -5.23 -12.16
CA GLN A 74 -13.39 -6.59 -11.72
C GLN A 74 -14.61 -7.23 -11.02
N GLU A 75 -14.92 -8.45 -11.41
CA GLU A 75 -15.88 -9.29 -10.69
C GLU A 75 -15.40 -9.47 -9.25
N SER A 76 -16.27 -9.21 -8.29
CA SER A 76 -15.93 -9.34 -6.89
C SER A 76 -15.68 -10.80 -6.53
N PHE A 77 -14.56 -11.04 -5.84
CA PHE A 77 -14.21 -12.40 -5.40
C PHE A 77 -15.20 -12.89 -4.36
N THR A 78 -15.52 -14.19 -4.43
CA THR A 78 -16.37 -14.85 -3.45
C THR A 78 -15.73 -14.80 -2.05
N PRO A 79 -16.53 -14.86 -0.96
CA PRO A 79 -15.99 -14.89 0.39
C PRO A 79 -15.01 -16.05 0.64
N GLN A 80 -15.20 -17.17 -0.07
CA GLN A 80 -14.33 -18.36 0.01
C GLN A 80 -12.96 -18.06 -0.59
N GLU A 81 -12.91 -17.40 -1.75
CA GLU A 81 -11.66 -16.96 -2.37
C GLU A 81 -10.95 -15.89 -1.53
N GLN A 82 -11.67 -14.92 -0.97
CA GLN A 82 -11.07 -13.93 -0.07
C GLN A 82 -10.51 -14.55 1.22
N ASN A 83 -11.11 -15.64 1.71
CA ASN A 83 -10.62 -16.38 2.87
C ASN A 83 -9.38 -17.23 2.56
N SER A 84 -9.14 -17.57 1.29
CA SER A 84 -7.92 -18.26 0.86
C SER A 84 -6.68 -17.37 0.93
N LEU A 85 -6.86 -16.04 0.88
CA LEU A 85 -5.76 -15.09 0.97
C LEU A 85 -5.35 -14.87 2.43
N HIS A 86 -4.10 -15.23 2.73
CA HIS A 86 -3.49 -15.07 4.04
C HIS A 86 -2.36 -14.03 4.03
N ILE A 87 -2.53 -12.95 4.81
CA ILE A 87 -1.47 -11.96 5.04
C ILE A 87 -0.55 -12.50 6.13
N ILE A 88 0.70 -12.80 5.77
CA ILE A 88 1.68 -13.36 6.70
C ILE A 88 1.90 -12.41 7.89
N GLY A 89 1.62 -12.92 9.08
CA GLY A 89 1.75 -12.16 10.33
C GLY A 89 0.76 -11.03 10.51
N ASN A 90 -0.25 -10.87 9.63
CA ASN A 90 -1.26 -9.79 9.67
C ASN A 90 -0.65 -8.38 9.77
N ARG A 91 0.43 -8.15 9.02
CA ARG A 91 1.22 -6.92 9.10
C ARG A 91 1.25 -6.20 7.78
N ILE A 92 1.24 -4.87 7.87
CA ILE A 92 1.61 -3.97 6.77
C ILE A 92 2.73 -3.05 7.25
N TYR A 93 3.50 -2.49 6.32
CA TYR A 93 4.63 -1.63 6.63
C TYR A 93 4.33 -0.20 6.18
N LYS A 94 4.68 0.76 7.05
CA LYS A 94 4.57 2.18 6.72
C LYS A 94 5.88 2.62 6.10
N HIS A 95 5.80 3.16 4.89
CA HIS A 95 6.94 3.75 4.21
C HIS A 95 6.91 5.27 4.39
N LYS A 96 8.09 5.88 4.45
CA LYS A 96 8.25 7.33 4.51
C LYS A 96 8.11 7.92 3.11
N VAL A 97 8.71 7.33 2.08
CA VAL A 97 8.66 7.90 0.72
C VAL A 97 8.24 6.84 -0.28
N MET A 98 7.33 7.23 -1.18
CA MET A 98 6.98 6.48 -2.39
C MET A 98 7.21 7.41 -3.58
N CYS A 99 7.94 6.96 -4.58
CA CYS A 99 8.12 7.71 -5.82
C CYS A 99 7.36 7.03 -6.96
N VAL A 100 6.72 7.83 -7.80
CA VAL A 100 5.98 7.38 -8.98
C VAL A 100 6.66 7.95 -10.21
N ASN A 101 7.11 7.07 -11.10
CA ASN A 101 7.68 7.45 -12.38
C ASN A 101 6.56 7.51 -13.41
N TYR A 102 6.53 8.61 -14.17
CA TYR A 102 5.56 8.81 -15.24
C TYR A 102 6.22 9.52 -16.42
N THR A 103 5.63 9.31 -17.59
CA THR A 103 5.99 10.05 -18.80
C THR A 103 5.12 11.29 -18.89
N THR A 104 5.75 12.45 -18.97
CA THR A 104 5.03 13.71 -19.24
C THR A 104 4.54 13.73 -20.68
N TYR A 105 3.63 14.66 -20.98
CA TYR A 105 3.09 14.84 -22.33
C TYR A 105 4.20 15.09 -23.38
N ASP A 106 5.29 15.74 -22.98
CA ASP A 106 6.45 16.02 -23.83
C ASP A 106 7.36 14.80 -24.03
N LEU A 107 6.89 13.59 -23.69
CA LEU A 107 7.62 12.32 -23.73
C LEU A 107 8.90 12.34 -22.87
N GLN A 108 8.96 13.24 -21.89
CA GLN A 108 10.04 13.28 -20.91
C GLN A 108 9.69 12.43 -19.71
N GLN A 109 10.71 11.92 -19.05
CA GLN A 109 10.54 11.15 -17.84
C GLN A 109 10.57 12.06 -16.63
N ALA A 110 9.53 11.96 -15.80
CA ALA A 110 9.43 12.66 -14.54
C ALA A 110 9.17 11.68 -13.39
N GLN A 111 9.45 12.14 -12.18
CA GLN A 111 9.26 11.37 -10.96
C GLN A 111 8.64 12.27 -9.90
N ASP A 112 7.50 11.85 -9.35
CA ASP A 112 6.86 12.51 -8.21
C ASP A 112 7.13 11.71 -6.94
N SER A 113 7.53 12.40 -5.87
CA SER A 113 7.70 11.82 -4.54
C SER A 113 6.51 12.14 -3.65
N LEU A 114 5.84 11.12 -3.15
CA LEU A 114 4.77 11.22 -2.15
C LEU A 114 5.40 11.23 -0.76
N ASN A 115 4.95 12.17 0.08
CA ASN A 115 5.44 12.41 1.45
C ASN A 115 6.91 12.92 1.53
N ALA A 116 7.29 13.75 0.55
CA ALA A 116 8.50 14.58 0.57
C ALA A 116 8.46 15.65 1.66
#